data_AF-A0A2V8VFG5-F1
#
_entry.id   AF-A0A2V8VFG5-F1
#
_cell.length_a   1.000
_cell.length_b   1.000
_cell.length_c   1.000
_cell.angle_alpha   90.00
_cell.angle_beta   90.00
_cell.angle_gamma   90.00
#
_symmetry.space_group_name_H-M   'P 1'
#
loop_
_entity.id
_entity.type
_entity.pdbx_description
1 polymer ?
#
loop_
_entity_poly.entity_id
_entity_poly.type
_entity_poly.pdbx_seq_one_letter_code
_entity_poly.pdbx_strand_id
1 'polypeptide(L)'
;MKQRGSAHSRERRSRCRRCKEVRGSLPKRRAGSIGPCCCRSGVRRGEGGEPDIRSERGLVKKFSEISPSRLAKRLIGIIAEIVLFGATGAGQTPDASPFSLSDLPRLKTFTAHRASSNNRFVGSNDDSKRIMPGETLVMADLRGPGVVNHFWVTVADNEYAWPRLVRLRVYYDGKKTPSVDVPLGDFFGVGHGYERDLDSLPVRNSSFGRARNSYWPMPFRQSCKITVTNEGNRPVTAFYYHVDW
;
A
#
# COMPACT_ATOMS: atom_id res chain seq x y z
N MET A 1 49.79 -21.46 36.85
CA MET A 1 49.62 -21.20 38.30
C MET A 1 48.86 -19.89 38.47
N LYS A 2 47.76 -19.92 39.24
CA LYS A 2 47.02 -18.84 39.95
C LYS A 2 47.04 -17.39 39.38
N GLN A 3 45.92 -16.84 38.93
CA GLN A 3 44.79 -16.25 39.69
C GLN A 3 45.07 -14.92 40.41
N ARG A 4 44.16 -13.94 40.14
CA ARG A 4 43.68 -12.80 40.98
C ARG A 4 44.65 -11.61 41.11
N GLY A 5 44.21 -10.36 41.16
CA GLY A 5 42.87 -9.78 41.10
C GLY A 5 42.87 -8.40 41.80
N SER A 6 41.95 -7.53 41.35
CA SER A 6 41.16 -6.55 42.14
C SER A 6 41.86 -5.47 42.98
N ALA A 7 41.50 -4.20 42.74
CA ALA A 7 40.72 -3.37 43.70
C ALA A 7 40.36 -2.00 43.10
N HIS A 8 39.40 -1.18 43.55
CA HIS A 8 38.11 -1.31 44.25
C HIS A 8 37.73 0.13 44.71
N SER A 9 36.55 0.64 44.37
CA SER A 9 35.69 1.47 45.24
C SER A 9 34.34 1.69 44.51
N ARG A 10 33.24 1.04 44.91
CA ARG A 10 32.31 1.32 46.04
C ARG A 10 31.61 2.69 45.84
N GLU A 11 30.28 2.80 45.85
CA GLU A 11 29.34 2.33 46.88
C GLU A 11 27.87 2.36 46.38
N ARG A 12 27.12 1.23 46.38
CA ARG A 12 25.98 0.78 47.26
C ARG A 12 24.75 1.71 47.30
N ARG A 13 23.52 1.30 46.90
CA ARG A 13 22.58 0.20 47.29
C ARG A 13 21.53 0.64 48.33
N SER A 14 20.26 0.40 48.02
CA SER A 14 19.27 -0.33 48.86
C SER A 14 17.95 -0.54 48.06
N ARG A 15 17.60 -1.78 47.66
CA ARG A 15 16.59 -2.72 48.24
C ARG A 15 15.13 -2.20 48.14
N CYS A 16 14.10 -2.97 47.79
CA CYS A 16 13.81 -4.37 48.14
C CYS A 16 12.76 -5.04 47.19
N ARG A 17 12.68 -6.38 47.27
CA ARG A 17 11.88 -7.41 46.54
C ARG A 17 10.36 -7.26 46.82
N ARG A 18 9.38 -7.84 46.10
CA ARG A 18 9.10 -9.29 45.83
C ARG A 18 7.69 -9.47 45.19
N CYS A 19 7.37 -10.71 44.78
CA CYS A 19 6.07 -11.36 44.41
C CYS A 19 5.88 -11.55 42.89
N LYS A 20 6.00 -12.74 42.25
CA LYS A 20 5.44 -14.10 42.43
C LYS A 20 3.90 -14.21 42.35
N GLU A 21 3.43 -14.61 41.17
CA GLU A 21 2.46 -15.69 40.83
C GLU A 21 1.22 -15.97 41.73
N VAL A 22 0.01 -16.00 41.13
CA VAL A 22 -0.88 -17.18 40.96
C VAL A 22 -2.28 -16.77 40.42
N ARG A 23 -2.72 -17.51 39.39
CA ARG A 23 -4.06 -17.89 38.87
C ARG A 23 -5.36 -17.24 39.41
N GLY A 24 -6.23 -16.89 38.46
CA GLY A 24 -7.60 -17.46 38.36
C GLY A 24 -8.81 -16.63 38.81
N SER A 25 -9.84 -16.63 37.95
CA SER A 25 -11.28 -16.34 38.16
C SER A 25 -11.83 -14.89 38.00
N LEU A 26 -12.66 -14.73 36.95
CA LEU A 26 -13.83 -13.85 36.67
C LEU A 26 -14.05 -12.57 37.52
N PRO A 27 -14.51 -11.42 36.94
CA PRO A 27 -15.95 -11.23 36.67
C PRO A 27 -16.35 -10.27 35.50
N LYS A 28 -17.68 -10.16 35.36
CA LYS A 28 -18.50 -9.45 34.36
C LYS A 28 -18.43 -7.91 34.38
N ARG A 29 -18.59 -7.33 33.17
CA ARG A 29 -19.42 -6.17 32.74
C ARG A 29 -19.11 -4.72 33.20
N ARG A 30 -19.15 -3.86 32.15
CA ARG A 30 -19.75 -2.51 31.98
C ARG A 30 -18.89 -1.24 32.14
N ALA A 31 -18.83 -0.52 31.01
CA ALA A 31 -19.27 0.86 30.74
C ALA A 31 -18.51 2.08 31.32
N GLY A 32 -18.12 2.96 30.38
CA GLY A 32 -18.45 4.39 30.40
C GLY A 32 -17.51 5.32 31.17
N SER A 33 -16.62 6.02 30.45
CA SER A 33 -15.86 7.16 30.97
C SER A 33 -16.59 8.48 30.69
N ILE A 34 -17.10 9.09 31.75
CA ILE A 34 -17.59 10.48 31.82
C ILE A 34 -16.44 11.36 32.35
N GLY A 35 -16.29 12.57 31.79
CA GLY A 35 -15.26 13.54 32.17
C GLY A 35 -15.52 14.29 33.50
N PRO A 36 -14.51 15.00 34.03
CA PRO A 36 -14.63 15.92 35.17
C PRO A 36 -14.90 17.36 34.67
N CYS A 37 -15.36 18.36 35.43
CA CYS A 37 -15.62 18.51 36.86
C CYS A 37 -16.57 19.71 37.04
N CYS A 38 -17.43 19.65 38.07
CA CYS A 38 -18.30 20.74 38.54
C CYS A 38 -17.70 21.42 39.78
N CYS A 39 -17.80 22.75 39.85
CA CYS A 39 -17.89 23.62 41.03
C CYS A 39 -18.06 25.06 40.50
N ARG A 40 -18.87 26.00 41.02
CA ARG A 40 -19.90 26.09 42.06
C ARG A 40 -20.54 27.49 41.92
N SER A 41 -21.67 27.71 42.59
CA SER A 41 -22.45 28.97 42.75
C SER A 41 -23.37 29.33 41.56
N GLY A 42 -24.67 29.58 41.70
CA GLY A 42 -25.56 29.68 42.86
C GLY A 42 -26.45 30.91 42.69
N VAL A 43 -27.69 30.79 42.24
CA VAL A 43 -28.72 31.85 42.33
C VAL A 43 -30.11 31.20 42.44
N ARG A 44 -30.96 31.83 43.26
CA ARG A 44 -32.23 31.34 43.84
C ARG A 44 -33.43 31.40 42.88
N ARG A 45 -34.47 30.66 43.27
CA ARG A 45 -35.86 30.70 42.75
C ARG A 45 -36.54 32.06 43.00
N GLY A 46 -37.40 32.46 42.07
CA GLY A 46 -38.56 33.37 42.23
C GLY A 46 -39.53 33.05 41.09
N GLU A 47 -40.65 32.39 41.37
CA GLU A 47 -41.99 32.94 41.64
C GLU A 47 -42.76 33.33 40.38
N GLY A 48 -44.00 32.85 40.33
CA GLY A 48 -44.90 32.91 39.19
C GLY A 48 -45.43 34.31 38.91
N GLY A 49 -45.67 34.56 37.62
CA GLY A 49 -46.46 35.67 37.12
C GLY A 49 -47.33 35.16 35.97
N GLU A 50 -48.63 35.41 36.07
CA GLU A 50 -49.68 35.11 35.11
C GLU A 50 -49.48 35.90 33.79
N PRO A 51 -49.79 35.35 32.60
CA PRO A 51 -49.48 36.01 31.33
C PRO A 51 -50.45 37.14 30.99
N ASP A 52 -49.90 38.33 30.74
CA ASP A 52 -50.59 39.53 30.26
C ASP A 52 -50.93 39.42 28.74
N ILE A 53 -52.23 39.46 28.43
CA ILE A 53 -52.85 39.23 27.10
C ILE A 53 -52.76 40.50 26.23
N ARG A 54 -51.58 41.11 26.10
CA ARG A 54 -51.43 42.39 25.38
C ARG A 54 -50.24 42.51 24.42
N SER A 55 -49.81 41.42 23.77
CA SER A 55 -48.76 41.50 22.73
C SER A 55 -49.08 40.86 21.36
N GLU A 56 -50.20 40.16 21.19
CA GLU A 56 -50.51 39.47 19.92
C GLU A 56 -50.76 40.40 18.72
N ARG A 57 -51.05 41.69 18.96
CA ARG A 57 -51.27 42.67 17.87
C ARG A 57 -49.99 43.13 17.16
N GLY A 58 -48.80 42.81 17.69
CA GLY A 58 -47.52 43.16 17.07
C GLY A 58 -46.94 42.08 16.14
N LEU A 59 -47.36 40.82 16.30
CA LEU A 59 -46.77 39.69 15.58
C LEU A 59 -47.40 39.48 14.19
N VAL A 60 -48.68 39.81 14.04
CA VAL A 60 -49.41 39.68 12.76
C VAL A 60 -48.94 40.72 11.73
N LYS A 61 -48.42 41.88 12.16
CA LYS A 61 -47.90 42.92 11.24
C LYS A 61 -46.53 42.60 10.63
N LYS A 62 -45.75 41.68 11.20
CA LYS A 62 -44.42 41.33 10.65
C LYS A 62 -44.49 40.33 9.49
N PHE A 63 -45.60 39.62 9.33
CA PHE A 63 -45.78 38.64 8.25
C PHE A 63 -46.34 39.26 6.95
N SER A 64 -47.00 40.41 7.00
CA SER A 64 -47.63 41.02 5.82
C SER A 64 -46.67 41.83 4.92
N GLU A 65 -45.39 41.94 5.27
CA GLU A 65 -44.40 42.74 4.51
C GLU A 65 -43.25 41.92 3.91
N ILE A 66 -43.37 40.59 3.86
CA ILE A 66 -42.41 39.78 3.12
C ILE A 66 -42.89 39.70 1.67
N SER A 67 -42.46 40.67 0.85
CA SER A 67 -42.64 40.64 -0.60
C SER A 67 -42.20 39.27 -1.15
N PRO A 68 -42.99 38.63 -2.05
CA PRO A 68 -42.68 37.30 -2.59
C PRO A 68 -41.30 37.24 -3.26
N SER A 69 -40.80 38.38 -3.73
CA SER A 69 -39.44 38.53 -4.28
C SER A 69 -38.31 38.29 -3.26
N ARG A 70 -38.50 38.62 -1.98
CA ARG A 70 -37.48 38.43 -0.93
C ARG A 70 -37.45 36.99 -0.43
N LEU A 71 -38.62 36.34 -0.38
CA LEU A 71 -38.74 34.92 -0.03
C LEU A 71 -38.14 34.05 -1.14
N ALA A 72 -38.44 34.37 -2.41
CA ALA A 72 -37.85 33.69 -3.57
C ALA A 72 -36.32 33.83 -3.61
N LYS A 73 -35.78 35.04 -3.36
CA LYS A 73 -34.32 35.26 -3.29
C LYS A 73 -33.65 34.48 -2.15
N ARG A 74 -34.30 34.35 -1.00
CA ARG A 74 -33.80 33.54 0.13
C ARG A 74 -33.86 32.04 -0.16
N LEU A 75 -34.93 31.57 -0.79
CA LEU A 75 -35.05 30.17 -1.22
C LEU A 75 -34.03 29.82 -2.29
N ILE A 76 -33.81 30.68 -3.29
CA ILE A 76 -32.78 30.49 -4.32
C ILE A 76 -31.38 30.49 -3.69
N GLY A 77 -31.12 31.38 -2.72
CA GLY A 77 -29.85 31.39 -1.98
C GLY A 77 -29.60 30.10 -1.18
N ILE A 78 -30.61 29.61 -0.46
CA ILE A 78 -30.52 28.36 0.31
C ILE A 78 -30.37 27.15 -0.63
N ILE A 79 -31.10 27.11 -1.75
CA ILE A 79 -30.97 26.05 -2.76
C ILE A 79 -29.58 26.11 -3.41
N ALA A 80 -29.05 27.31 -3.71
CA ALA A 80 -27.71 27.46 -4.25
C ALA A 80 -26.64 27.00 -3.25
N GLU A 81 -26.78 27.31 -1.96
CA GLU A 81 -25.88 26.81 -0.91
C GLU A 81 -25.96 25.28 -0.75
N ILE A 82 -27.16 24.69 -0.81
CA ILE A 82 -27.33 23.23 -0.76
C ILE A 82 -26.74 22.55 -2.00
N VAL A 83 -26.85 23.15 -3.19
CA VAL A 83 -26.22 22.64 -4.42
C VAL A 83 -24.69 22.77 -4.36
N LEU A 84 -24.17 23.86 -3.82
CA LEU A 84 -22.72 24.05 -3.60
C LEU A 84 -22.15 23.13 -2.50
N PHE A 85 -22.91 22.82 -1.45
CA PHE A 85 -22.51 21.86 -0.40
C PHE A 85 -22.75 20.39 -0.78
N GLY A 86 -23.71 20.11 -1.68
CA GLY A 86 -23.94 18.76 -2.20
C GLY A 86 -22.85 18.29 -3.17
N ALA A 87 -22.18 19.23 -3.85
CA ALA A 87 -21.11 18.94 -4.81
C ALA A 87 -19.80 18.48 -4.15
N THR A 88 -19.60 18.71 -2.85
CA THR A 88 -18.41 18.25 -2.11
C THR A 88 -18.54 16.83 -1.53
N GLY A 89 -19.74 16.23 -1.57
CA GLY A 89 -19.97 14.87 -1.04
C GLY A 89 -19.60 13.72 -1.99
N ALA A 90 -19.37 14.00 -3.28
CA ALA A 90 -19.03 12.98 -4.28
C ALA A 90 -17.52 12.70 -4.40
N GLY A 91 -16.69 13.28 -3.53
CA GLY A 91 -15.23 13.28 -3.67
C GLY A 91 -14.48 12.14 -2.98
N GLN A 92 -15.15 11.23 -2.27
CA GLN A 92 -14.48 10.10 -1.59
C GLN A 92 -15.24 8.80 -1.80
N THR A 93 -15.30 8.32 -3.04
CA THR A 93 -15.18 6.86 -3.19
C THR A 93 -13.82 6.49 -2.62
N PRO A 94 -13.70 5.54 -1.67
CA PRO A 94 -12.39 5.08 -1.24
C PRO A 94 -11.71 4.57 -2.50
N ASP A 95 -10.73 5.33 -2.97
CA ASP A 95 -9.87 4.95 -4.07
C ASP A 95 -9.39 3.55 -3.71
N ALA A 96 -9.75 2.56 -4.53
CA ALA A 96 -9.47 1.17 -4.24
C ALA A 96 -7.95 1.05 -4.20
N SER A 97 -7.36 1.15 -3.00
CA SER A 97 -5.93 0.96 -2.87
C SER A 97 -5.64 -0.41 -3.47
N PRO A 98 -4.57 -0.56 -4.28
CA PRO A 98 -4.25 -1.85 -4.92
C PRO A 98 -4.01 -2.98 -3.91
N PHE A 99 -3.99 -2.66 -2.61
CA PHE A 99 -3.82 -3.56 -1.48
C PHE A 99 -5.09 -3.73 -0.62
N SER A 100 -6.25 -3.22 -1.06
CA SER A 100 -7.50 -3.34 -0.31
C SER A 100 -8.07 -4.75 -0.38
N LEU A 101 -8.08 -5.46 0.76
CA LEU A 101 -8.66 -6.80 0.86
C LEU A 101 -10.15 -6.82 0.55
N SER A 102 -10.85 -5.70 0.77
CA SER A 102 -12.29 -5.58 0.50
C SER A 102 -12.64 -5.68 -0.98
N ASP A 103 -11.66 -5.51 -1.88
CA ASP A 103 -11.86 -5.58 -3.33
C ASP A 103 -11.56 -6.96 -3.92
N LEU A 104 -10.95 -7.88 -3.14
CA LEU A 104 -10.67 -9.26 -3.57
C LEU A 104 -11.91 -10.07 -4.01
N PRO A 105 -13.07 -10.02 -3.32
CA PRO A 105 -14.24 -10.81 -3.71
C PRO A 105 -15.01 -10.20 -4.88
N ARG A 106 -14.61 -9.03 -5.39
CA ARG A 106 -15.32 -8.38 -6.50
C ARG A 106 -14.87 -8.94 -7.85
N LEU A 107 -15.84 -9.17 -8.72
CA LEU A 107 -15.60 -9.54 -10.10
C LEU A 107 -14.75 -8.46 -10.80
N LYS A 108 -13.77 -8.91 -11.58
CA LYS A 108 -12.86 -8.04 -12.33
C LYS A 108 -13.27 -7.99 -13.79
N THR A 109 -13.02 -6.86 -14.42
CA THR A 109 -13.35 -6.58 -15.83
C THR A 109 -12.14 -6.74 -16.76
N PHE A 110 -11.10 -7.43 -16.30
CA PHE A 110 -9.90 -7.74 -17.07
C PHE A 110 -9.73 -9.25 -17.24
N THR A 111 -8.92 -9.64 -18.21
CA THR A 111 -8.48 -11.02 -18.43
C THR A 111 -7.04 -11.18 -17.98
N ALA A 112 -6.70 -12.28 -17.32
CA ALA A 112 -5.32 -12.58 -16.92
C ALA A 112 -4.55 -13.24 -18.07
N HIS A 113 -3.35 -12.74 -18.34
CA HIS A 113 -2.43 -13.29 -19.33
C HIS A 113 -1.08 -13.62 -18.70
N ARG A 114 -0.33 -14.55 -19.32
CA ARG A 114 1.03 -14.90 -18.92
C ARG A 114 1.93 -15.08 -20.13
N ALA A 115 3.09 -14.45 -20.08
CA ALA A 115 4.25 -14.84 -20.87
C ALA A 115 5.26 -15.55 -19.96
N SER A 116 5.81 -16.68 -20.38
CA SER A 116 6.72 -17.48 -19.56
C SER A 116 7.85 -18.08 -20.39
N SER A 117 8.84 -18.64 -19.69
CA SER A 117 9.93 -19.39 -20.32
C SER A 117 9.52 -20.79 -20.81
N ASN A 118 8.24 -21.16 -20.73
CA ASN A 118 7.77 -22.51 -21.04
C ASN A 118 8.22 -23.01 -22.42
N ASN A 119 8.39 -24.32 -22.52
CA ASN A 119 8.61 -24.97 -23.79
C ASN A 119 7.31 -24.97 -24.60
N ARG A 120 7.42 -24.76 -25.92
CA ARG A 120 6.27 -24.86 -26.83
C ARG A 120 5.76 -26.29 -26.96
N PHE A 121 6.64 -27.28 -26.73
CA PHE A 121 6.26 -28.68 -26.70
C PHE A 121 5.75 -29.05 -25.30
N VAL A 122 4.43 -29.29 -25.19
CA VAL A 122 3.73 -29.50 -23.91
C VAL A 122 4.27 -30.68 -23.09
N GLY A 123 4.88 -31.68 -23.74
CA GLY A 123 5.48 -32.83 -23.05
C GLY A 123 6.95 -32.63 -22.64
N SER A 124 7.55 -31.47 -22.92
CA SER A 124 8.94 -31.17 -22.58
C SER A 124 9.02 -30.50 -21.21
N ASN A 125 10.10 -30.77 -20.49
CA ASN A 125 10.46 -30.06 -19.24
C ASN A 125 11.61 -29.07 -19.46
N ASP A 126 12.00 -28.82 -20.72
CA ASP A 126 13.02 -27.83 -21.07
C ASP A 126 12.41 -26.42 -21.15
N ASP A 127 11.98 -25.94 -19.99
CA ASP A 127 11.34 -24.63 -19.79
C ASP A 127 12.34 -23.51 -19.51
N SER A 128 13.64 -23.80 -19.62
CA SER A 128 14.70 -22.83 -19.39
C SER A 128 15.09 -22.12 -20.68
N LYS A 129 15.59 -20.89 -20.57
CA LYS A 129 16.27 -20.19 -21.67
C LYS A 129 17.75 -20.08 -21.36
N ARG A 130 18.59 -20.28 -22.37
CA ARG A 130 20.03 -20.02 -22.30
C ARG A 130 20.29 -18.64 -22.91
N ILE A 131 21.18 -17.86 -22.31
CA ILE A 131 21.54 -16.52 -22.81
C ILE A 131 23.07 -16.44 -22.90
N MET A 132 23.59 -16.41 -24.12
CA MET A 132 25.02 -16.30 -24.37
C MET A 132 25.56 -14.92 -23.99
N PRO A 133 26.88 -14.78 -23.75
CA PRO A 133 27.51 -13.47 -23.55
C PRO A 133 27.15 -12.47 -24.65
N GLY A 134 26.68 -11.28 -24.28
CA GLY A 134 26.21 -10.23 -25.18
C GLY A 134 24.82 -10.47 -25.79
N GLU A 135 24.22 -11.65 -25.62
CA GLU A 135 22.90 -11.96 -26.15
C GLU A 135 21.80 -11.25 -25.35
N THR A 136 20.74 -10.85 -26.06
CA THR A 136 19.53 -10.29 -25.46
C THR A 136 18.35 -11.21 -25.70
N LEU A 137 17.80 -11.74 -24.60
CA LEU A 137 16.57 -12.50 -24.60
C LEU A 137 15.36 -11.55 -24.50
N VAL A 138 14.39 -11.71 -25.39
CA VAL A 138 13.07 -11.07 -25.25
C VAL A 138 12.21 -11.96 -24.37
N MET A 139 12.01 -11.55 -23.12
CA MET A 139 11.19 -12.30 -22.16
C MET A 139 9.70 -12.17 -22.49
N ALA A 140 9.28 -10.95 -22.83
CA ALA A 140 7.91 -10.64 -23.16
C ALA A 140 7.84 -9.54 -24.23
N ASP A 141 6.96 -9.73 -25.22
CA ASP A 141 6.54 -8.72 -26.18
C ASP A 141 4.99 -8.67 -26.13
N LEU A 142 4.48 -7.86 -25.21
CA LEU A 142 3.06 -7.77 -24.85
C LEU A 142 2.38 -6.72 -25.72
N ARG A 143 1.16 -7.02 -26.21
CA ARG A 143 0.39 -6.16 -27.11
C ARG A 143 -0.99 -5.87 -26.55
N GLY A 144 -1.41 -4.61 -26.65
CA GLY A 144 -2.67 -4.10 -26.11
C GLY A 144 -2.46 -3.27 -24.83
N PRO A 145 -3.55 -2.77 -24.23
CA PRO A 145 -3.51 -2.15 -22.91
C PRO A 145 -3.41 -3.24 -21.83
N GLY A 146 -2.64 -2.98 -20.77
CA GLY A 146 -2.47 -3.95 -19.70
C GLY A 146 -1.63 -3.43 -18.53
N VAL A 147 -1.48 -4.26 -17.50
CA VAL A 147 -0.65 -3.93 -16.34
C VAL A 147 0.10 -5.20 -15.93
N VAL A 148 1.42 -5.22 -16.10
CA VAL A 148 2.22 -6.31 -15.50
C VAL A 148 2.11 -6.15 -13.99
N ASN A 149 1.56 -7.16 -13.31
CA ASN A 149 1.28 -7.13 -11.87
C ASN A 149 2.12 -8.13 -11.09
N HIS A 150 2.71 -9.10 -11.77
CA HIS A 150 3.60 -10.08 -11.19
C HIS A 150 4.70 -10.48 -12.19
N PHE A 151 5.92 -10.43 -11.69
CA PHE A 151 7.13 -10.75 -12.42
C PHE A 151 7.99 -11.68 -11.56
N TRP A 152 8.20 -12.90 -12.03
CA TRP A 152 9.02 -13.90 -11.36
C TRP A 152 10.19 -14.33 -12.23
N VAL A 153 11.37 -14.49 -11.62
CA VAL A 153 12.58 -14.98 -12.27
C VAL A 153 13.39 -15.87 -11.33
N THR A 154 13.96 -16.95 -11.88
CA THR A 154 15.10 -17.65 -11.28
C THR A 154 16.15 -17.93 -12.36
N VAL A 155 17.42 -17.86 -11.96
CA VAL A 155 18.56 -17.93 -12.88
C VAL A 155 19.60 -18.86 -12.30
N ALA A 156 20.13 -19.76 -13.13
CA ALA A 156 21.34 -20.50 -12.86
C ALA A 156 22.49 -19.85 -13.67
N ASP A 157 23.42 -19.24 -12.94
CA ASP A 157 24.65 -18.64 -13.45
C ASP A 157 25.77 -18.88 -12.43
N ASN A 158 27.01 -18.98 -12.91
CA ASN A 158 28.19 -19.24 -12.10
C ASN A 158 29.29 -18.16 -12.24
N GLU A 159 29.02 -17.07 -12.95
CA GLU A 159 29.92 -15.93 -13.03
C GLU A 159 29.90 -15.16 -11.70
N TYR A 160 31.08 -14.68 -11.29
CA TYR A 160 31.18 -13.88 -10.08
C TYR A 160 30.35 -12.60 -10.24
N ALA A 161 29.53 -12.29 -9.24
CA ALA A 161 28.64 -11.13 -9.24
C ALA A 161 27.66 -11.07 -10.43
N TRP A 162 27.28 -12.22 -11.00
CA TRP A 162 26.34 -12.33 -12.13
C TRP A 162 25.03 -11.52 -11.99
N PRO A 163 24.43 -11.30 -10.79
CA PRO A 163 23.20 -10.51 -10.70
C PRO A 163 23.36 -9.05 -11.17
N ARG A 164 24.61 -8.56 -11.26
CA ARG A 164 24.92 -7.24 -11.85
C ARG A 164 25.28 -7.30 -13.34
N LEU A 165 25.57 -8.47 -13.87
CA LEU A 165 25.95 -8.70 -15.26
C LEU A 165 24.73 -9.00 -16.14
N VAL A 166 23.65 -9.50 -15.54
CA VAL A 166 22.37 -9.69 -16.23
C VAL A 166 21.56 -8.41 -16.11
N ARG A 167 21.30 -7.72 -17.23
CA ARG A 167 20.63 -6.41 -17.25
C ARG A 167 19.21 -6.50 -17.76
N LEU A 168 18.26 -6.00 -16.96
CA LEU A 168 16.83 -5.95 -17.26
C LEU A 168 16.46 -4.61 -17.90
N ARG A 169 15.76 -4.67 -19.03
CA ARG A 169 15.23 -3.50 -19.73
C ARG A 169 13.74 -3.64 -20.00
N VAL A 170 12.97 -2.59 -19.70
CA VAL A 170 11.52 -2.51 -19.97
C VAL A 170 11.23 -1.30 -20.85
N TYR A 171 10.53 -1.54 -21.94
CA TYR A 171 10.12 -0.55 -22.93
C TYR A 171 8.59 -0.48 -22.96
N TYR A 172 8.06 0.73 -22.78
CA TYR A 172 6.62 0.97 -22.83
C TYR A 172 6.22 1.65 -24.15
N ASP A 173 5.08 1.27 -24.69
CA ASP A 173 4.37 1.93 -25.80
C ASP A 173 5.27 2.23 -27.01
N GLY A 174 6.11 1.26 -27.40
CA GLY A 174 6.98 1.35 -28.58
C GLY A 174 8.15 2.34 -28.46
N LYS A 175 8.42 2.90 -27.27
CA LYS A 175 9.56 3.80 -27.06
C LYS A 175 10.89 3.07 -27.28
N LYS A 176 11.83 3.74 -27.95
CA LYS A 176 13.18 3.22 -28.20
C LYS A 176 14.06 3.23 -26.94
N THR A 177 13.84 4.18 -26.04
CA THR A 177 14.57 4.28 -24.78
C THR A 177 13.85 3.45 -23.71
N PRO A 178 14.56 2.53 -23.01
CA PRO A 178 13.95 1.78 -21.91
C PRO A 178 13.61 2.72 -20.77
N SER A 179 12.45 2.51 -20.14
CA SER A 179 12.03 3.29 -18.96
C SER A 179 12.52 2.65 -17.66
N VAL A 180 12.76 1.34 -17.67
CA VAL A 180 13.49 0.62 -16.62
C VAL A 180 14.73 0.05 -17.26
N ASP A 181 15.90 0.36 -16.72
CA ASP A 181 17.20 -0.12 -17.22
C ASP A 181 18.16 -0.30 -16.05
N VAL A 182 18.18 -1.51 -15.48
CA VAL A 182 18.89 -1.81 -14.25
C VAL A 182 19.45 -3.23 -14.27
N PRO A 183 20.50 -3.54 -13.52
CA PRO A 183 20.90 -4.92 -13.31
C PRO A 183 19.82 -5.71 -12.56
N LEU A 184 19.73 -7.00 -12.85
CA LEU A 184 18.65 -7.87 -12.36
C LEU A 184 18.62 -7.92 -10.83
N GLY A 185 19.78 -8.08 -10.18
CA GLY A 185 19.87 -8.10 -8.71
C GLY A 185 19.36 -6.79 -8.07
N ASP A 186 19.78 -5.65 -8.62
CA ASP A 186 19.40 -4.32 -8.13
C ASP A 186 17.89 -4.07 -8.26
N PHE A 187 17.25 -4.54 -9.34
CA PHE A 187 15.79 -4.46 -9.51
C PHE A 187 15.03 -5.16 -8.37
N PHE A 188 15.54 -6.31 -7.92
CA PHE A 188 14.97 -7.10 -6.84
C PHE A 188 15.49 -6.70 -5.44
N GLY A 189 16.10 -5.53 -5.32
CA GLY A 189 16.51 -4.96 -4.03
C GLY A 189 17.73 -5.62 -3.39
N VAL A 190 18.49 -6.46 -4.11
CA VAL A 190 19.74 -7.07 -3.62
C VAL A 190 20.89 -6.64 -4.52
N GLY A 191 21.60 -5.61 -4.08
CA GLY A 191 22.71 -5.02 -4.84
C GLY A 191 24.04 -5.76 -4.70
N HIS A 192 25.08 -5.13 -5.23
CA HIS A 192 26.49 -5.58 -5.17
C HIS A 192 26.77 -6.96 -5.78
N GLY A 193 25.85 -7.51 -6.58
CA GLY A 193 26.02 -8.82 -7.23
C GLY A 193 25.87 -10.00 -6.28
N TYR A 194 25.23 -9.79 -5.14
CA TYR A 194 24.90 -10.87 -4.20
C TYR A 194 23.51 -11.44 -4.46
N GLU A 195 23.29 -12.65 -3.95
CA GLU A 195 21.97 -13.26 -3.83
C GLU A 195 21.64 -13.37 -2.35
N ARG A 196 20.54 -12.76 -1.92
CA ARG A 196 20.07 -12.78 -0.53
C ARG A 196 18.56 -12.82 -0.51
N ASP A 197 18.03 -13.38 0.56
CA ASP A 197 16.60 -13.28 0.84
C ASP A 197 16.26 -11.84 1.21
N LEU A 198 15.11 -11.39 0.72
CA LEU A 198 14.55 -10.05 0.97
C LEU A 198 13.03 -10.22 0.99
N ASP A 199 12.37 -9.73 2.04
CA ASP A 199 10.91 -9.76 2.13
C ASP A 199 10.38 -8.33 2.22
N SER A 200 9.66 -7.91 1.19
CA SER A 200 9.01 -6.60 1.12
C SER A 200 7.70 -6.70 0.33
N LEU A 201 6.86 -5.67 0.43
CA LEU A 201 5.60 -5.61 -0.33
C LEU A 201 5.82 -5.69 -1.86
N PRO A 202 6.68 -4.85 -2.49
CA PRO A 202 6.80 -4.84 -3.94
C PRO A 202 7.79 -5.85 -4.52
N VAL A 203 8.77 -6.33 -3.73
CA VAL A 203 9.77 -7.31 -4.18
C VAL A 203 10.05 -8.34 -3.09
N ARG A 204 10.18 -9.60 -3.49
CA ARG A 204 10.44 -10.71 -2.58
C ARG A 204 11.42 -11.71 -3.18
N ASN A 205 12.53 -11.90 -2.48
CA ASN A 205 13.56 -12.89 -2.80
C ASN A 205 13.54 -13.97 -1.73
N SER A 206 13.45 -15.23 -2.16
CA SER A 206 13.44 -16.40 -1.29
C SER A 206 14.39 -17.48 -1.80
N SER A 207 14.50 -18.59 -1.03
CA SER A 207 15.38 -19.72 -1.39
C SER A 207 16.85 -19.30 -1.48
N PHE A 208 17.34 -18.55 -0.49
CA PHE A 208 18.68 -17.96 -0.47
C PHE A 208 18.93 -16.98 -1.63
N GLY A 209 17.91 -16.19 -1.99
CA GLY A 209 17.96 -15.17 -3.04
C GLY A 209 17.79 -15.67 -4.48
N ARG A 210 17.52 -16.96 -4.67
CA ARG A 210 17.40 -17.57 -6.01
C ARG A 210 16.03 -17.33 -6.66
N ALA A 211 14.96 -17.37 -5.87
CA ALA A 211 13.60 -17.15 -6.36
C ALA A 211 13.21 -15.68 -6.15
N ARG A 212 13.07 -14.94 -7.24
CA ARG A 212 12.84 -13.48 -7.21
C ARG A 212 11.45 -13.17 -7.74
N ASN A 213 10.66 -12.47 -6.95
CA ASN A 213 9.31 -12.04 -7.29
C ASN A 213 9.22 -10.52 -7.19
N SER A 214 8.47 -9.92 -8.11
CA SER A 214 8.13 -8.51 -8.08
C SER A 214 6.63 -8.35 -8.31
N TYR A 215 6.04 -7.47 -7.53
CA TYR A 215 4.62 -7.09 -7.55
C TYR A 215 4.45 -5.59 -7.86
N TRP A 216 5.46 -4.98 -8.50
CA TRP A 216 5.35 -3.61 -9.00
C TRP A 216 4.28 -3.56 -10.10
N PRO A 217 3.25 -2.70 -9.99
CA PRO A 217 2.33 -2.49 -11.09
C PRO A 217 3.02 -1.70 -12.19
N MET A 218 3.15 -2.29 -13.37
CA MET A 218 3.79 -1.69 -14.55
C MET A 218 2.76 -1.52 -15.67
N PRO A 219 1.96 -0.43 -15.65
CA PRO A 219 0.90 -0.19 -16.63
C PRO A 219 1.45 0.25 -17.99
N PHE A 220 0.77 -0.16 -19.06
CA PHE A 220 1.06 0.24 -20.44
C PHE A 220 -0.21 0.38 -21.27
N ARG A 221 -0.18 1.23 -22.31
CA ARG A 221 -1.38 1.56 -23.11
C ARG A 221 -1.47 0.76 -24.41
N GLN A 222 -0.34 0.51 -25.06
CA GLN A 222 -0.27 -0.09 -26.39
C GLN A 222 0.57 -1.36 -26.42
N SER A 223 1.72 -1.36 -25.73
CA SER A 223 2.63 -2.51 -25.69
C SER A 223 3.63 -2.39 -24.56
N CYS A 224 4.11 -3.53 -24.06
CA CYS A 224 5.23 -3.60 -23.13
C CYS A 224 6.22 -4.65 -23.60
N LYS A 225 7.48 -4.27 -23.78
CA LYS A 225 8.56 -5.20 -24.12
C LYS A 225 9.54 -5.30 -22.96
N ILE A 226 9.78 -6.51 -22.50
CA ILE A 226 10.72 -6.81 -21.42
C ILE A 226 11.83 -7.67 -22.00
N THR A 227 13.07 -7.21 -21.83
CA THR A 227 14.26 -7.90 -22.33
C THR A 227 15.29 -8.05 -21.22
N VAL A 228 16.08 -9.12 -21.31
CA VAL A 228 17.24 -9.33 -20.47
C VAL A 228 18.46 -9.54 -21.35
N THR A 229 19.53 -8.80 -21.06
CA THR A 229 20.81 -8.92 -21.75
C THR A 229 21.85 -9.50 -20.80
N ASN A 230 22.60 -10.48 -21.26
CA ASN A 230 23.76 -10.97 -20.54
C ASN A 230 24.99 -10.11 -20.90
N GLU A 231 25.41 -9.23 -19.99
CA GLU A 231 26.60 -8.38 -20.13
C GLU A 231 27.86 -9.03 -19.53
N GLY A 232 27.75 -10.28 -19.05
CA GLY A 232 28.86 -11.09 -18.56
C GLY A 232 29.66 -11.77 -19.67
N ASN A 233 30.69 -12.52 -19.26
CA ASN A 233 31.56 -13.26 -20.18
C ASN A 233 31.22 -14.76 -20.24
N ARG A 234 30.32 -15.23 -19.38
CA ARG A 234 29.86 -16.63 -19.34
C ARG A 234 28.40 -16.74 -19.75
N PRO A 235 27.99 -17.89 -20.30
CA PRO A 235 26.59 -18.11 -20.62
C PRO A 235 25.75 -18.27 -19.35
N VAL A 236 24.60 -17.59 -19.30
CA VAL A 236 23.51 -17.91 -18.36
C VAL A 236 22.96 -19.26 -18.78
N THR A 237 23.10 -20.28 -17.95
CA THR A 237 22.81 -21.67 -18.36
C THR A 237 21.33 -22.00 -18.30
N ALA A 238 20.62 -21.48 -17.30
CA ALA A 238 19.17 -21.65 -17.20
C ALA A 238 18.52 -20.36 -16.68
N PHE A 239 17.65 -19.77 -17.49
CA PHE A 239 16.88 -18.57 -17.17
C PHE A 239 15.40 -18.90 -17.26
N TYR A 240 14.70 -18.85 -16.13
CA TYR A 240 13.27 -19.11 -16.03
C TYR A 240 12.54 -17.84 -15.63
N TYR A 241 11.35 -17.64 -16.19
CA TYR A 241 10.56 -16.45 -15.86
C TYR A 241 9.06 -16.63 -16.07
N HIS A 242 8.29 -15.84 -15.32
CA HIS A 242 6.86 -15.57 -15.54
C HIS A 242 6.63 -14.06 -15.55
N VAL A 243 5.85 -13.60 -16.52
CA VAL A 243 5.36 -12.23 -16.64
C VAL A 243 3.83 -12.31 -16.73
N ASP A 244 3.16 -11.97 -15.63
CA ASP A 244 1.71 -11.96 -15.48
C ASP A 244 1.17 -10.53 -15.68
N TRP A 245 0.15 -10.37 -16.52
CA TRP A 245 -0.37 -9.06 -16.93
C TRP A 245 -1.84 -9.06 -17.37
#